data_AF-A0AAN5AL90-F1
#
_entry.id   AF-A0AAN5AL90-F1
#
_cell.length_a   1.000
_cell.length_b   1.000
_cell.length_c   1.000
_cell.angle_alpha   90.00
_cell.angle_beta   90.00
_cell.angle_gamma   90.00
#
_symmetry.space_group_name_H-M   'P 1'
#
loop_
_entity.id
_entity.type
_entity.pdbx_description
1 polymer ?
#
loop_
_entity_poly.entity_id
_entity_poly.type
_entity_poly.pdbx_seq_one_letter_code
_entity_poly.pdbx_strand_id
1 'polypeptide(L)'
;MKNKIIENFGHHSRFIATKNNQMEVLEQNGFTAVYSGLDCDTFNVLHISQGDQVKIPQLRQAIEHYHSLQQAFCIWITKEHLTTAIESLFKQLGIKVQNSETGMVLQLSEFASTAMQLNPDYSCFNPLLAARREK
;
A
#
# COMPACT_ATOMS: atom_id res chain seq x y z
N MET A 1 -7.57 13.04 -11.73
CA MET A 1 -7.78 11.60 -11.40
C MET A 1 -6.52 10.90 -10.90
N LYS A 2 -5.39 10.85 -11.63
CA LYS A 2 -4.20 10.07 -11.20
C LYS A 2 -3.55 10.51 -9.88
N ASN A 3 -3.54 11.81 -9.59
CA ASN A 3 -3.14 12.33 -8.27
C ASN A 3 -3.96 11.75 -7.11
N LYS A 4 -5.22 11.38 -7.34
CA LYS A 4 -6.09 10.88 -6.28
C LYS A 4 -5.69 9.50 -5.77
N ILE A 5 -5.05 8.67 -6.60
CA ILE A 5 -4.51 7.38 -6.15
C ILE A 5 -3.40 7.62 -5.14
N ILE A 6 -2.47 8.51 -5.48
CA ILE A 6 -1.33 8.89 -4.64
C ILE A 6 -1.82 9.56 -3.34
N GLU A 7 -2.75 10.52 -3.46
CA GLU A 7 -3.35 11.19 -2.31
C GLU A 7 -4.06 10.19 -1.39
N ASN A 8 -4.92 9.31 -1.94
CA ASN A 8 -5.65 8.32 -1.17
C ASN A 8 -4.72 7.33 -0.49
N PHE A 9 -3.68 6.83 -1.18
CA PHE A 9 -2.67 5.97 -0.56
C PHE A 9 -1.99 6.69 0.62
N GLY A 10 -1.55 7.93 0.41
CA GLY A 10 -0.92 8.73 1.46
C GLY A 10 -1.84 9.03 2.64
N HIS A 11 -3.13 9.26 2.41
CA HIS A 11 -4.10 9.45 3.49
C HIS A 11 -4.31 8.16 4.31
N HIS A 12 -4.51 7.02 3.63
CA HIS A 12 -4.75 5.75 4.32
C HIS A 12 -3.53 5.26 5.10
N SER A 13 -2.36 5.20 4.45
CA SER A 13 -1.14 4.71 5.10
C SER A 13 -0.81 5.49 6.37
N ARG A 14 -0.87 6.83 6.31
CA ARG A 14 -0.65 7.69 7.49
C ARG A 14 -1.73 7.51 8.54
N PHE A 15 -3.00 7.51 8.15
CA PHE A 15 -4.10 7.40 9.12
C PHE A 15 -4.05 6.08 9.89
N ILE A 16 -3.82 4.95 9.20
CA ILE A 16 -3.73 3.64 9.84
C ILE A 16 -2.56 3.59 10.83
N ALA A 17 -1.41 4.17 10.48
CA ALA A 17 -0.27 4.27 11.40
C ALA A 17 -0.60 5.05 12.68
N THR A 18 -1.49 6.07 12.63
CA THR A 18 -1.95 6.75 13.87
C THR A 18 -2.79 5.86 14.79
N LYS A 19 -3.29 4.72 14.29
CA LYS A 19 -4.12 3.76 15.03
C LYS A 19 -3.37 2.48 15.39
N ASN A 20 -2.18 2.25 14.82
CA ASN A 20 -1.36 1.08 15.08
C ASN A 20 0.10 1.51 15.30
N ASN A 21 0.55 1.44 16.55
CA ASN A 21 1.91 1.83 16.94
C ASN A 21 3.02 0.88 16.45
N GLN A 22 2.66 -0.28 15.89
CA GLN A 22 3.60 -1.22 15.27
C GLN A 22 3.81 -0.95 13.78
N MET A 23 2.98 -0.07 13.19
CA MET A 23 3.08 0.32 11.79
C MET A 23 3.91 1.58 11.66
N GLU A 24 4.98 1.49 10.88
CA GLU A 24 5.85 2.62 10.56
C GLU A 24 5.64 3.05 9.10
N VAL A 25 5.56 4.36 8.88
CA VAL A 25 5.44 4.96 7.55
C VAL A 25 6.57 5.97 7.38
N LEU A 26 7.50 5.66 6.49
CA LEU A 26 8.65 6.52 6.18
C LEU A 26 8.43 7.22 4.84
N GLU A 27 8.50 8.54 4.88
CA GLU A 27 8.36 9.38 3.69
C GLU A 27 9.73 9.89 3.26
N GLN A 28 10.03 9.70 1.98
CA GLN A 28 11.25 10.16 1.33
C GLN A 28 10.88 10.86 0.03
N ASN A 29 11.82 11.61 -0.55
CA ASN A 29 11.56 12.32 -1.80
C ASN A 29 11.12 11.34 -2.90
N GLY A 30 9.86 11.45 -3.30
CA GLY A 30 9.22 10.69 -4.36
C GLY A 30 8.74 9.27 -4.02
N PHE A 31 8.88 8.81 -2.77
CA PHE A 31 8.32 7.53 -2.35
C PHE A 31 7.96 7.47 -0.86
N THR A 32 7.05 6.56 -0.52
CA THR A 32 6.65 6.21 0.86
C THR A 32 6.88 4.73 1.07
N ALA A 33 7.58 4.37 2.15
CA ALA A 33 7.74 2.99 2.60
C ALA A 33 6.85 2.72 3.82
N VAL A 34 6.04 1.68 3.75
CA VAL A 34 5.12 1.27 4.81
C VAL A 34 5.58 -0.08 5.38
N TYR A 35 5.89 -0.11 6.67
CA TYR A 35 6.28 -1.31 7.41
C TYR A 35 5.17 -1.61 8.43
N SER A 36 4.27 -2.53 8.09
CA SER A 36 3.09 -2.81 8.93
C SER A 36 3.37 -3.71 10.13
N GLY A 37 4.51 -4.43 10.11
CA GLY A 37 4.82 -5.49 11.07
C GLY A 37 4.10 -6.82 10.79
N LEU A 38 3.23 -6.87 9.78
CA LEU A 38 2.54 -8.09 9.35
C LEU A 38 3.39 -8.85 8.33
N ASP A 39 3.30 -10.17 8.34
CA ASP A 39 3.92 -11.03 7.33
C ASP A 39 3.04 -11.14 6.07
N CYS A 40 2.81 -10.02 5.40
CA CYS A 40 2.05 -9.94 4.16
C CYS A 40 2.43 -8.72 3.33
N ASP A 41 2.44 -8.88 2.01
CA ASP A 41 2.79 -7.82 1.06
C ASP A 41 1.75 -6.70 0.96
N THR A 42 0.49 -7.00 1.26
CA THR A 42 -0.66 -6.10 1.09
C THR A 42 -0.56 -4.85 1.96
N PHE A 43 0.05 -4.97 3.15
CA PHE A 43 0.24 -3.85 4.07
C PHE A 43 1.69 -3.37 4.15
N ASN A 44 2.64 -4.13 3.60
CA ASN A 44 4.04 -3.74 3.46
C ASN A 44 4.26 -3.21 2.04
N VAL A 45 4.01 -1.92 1.85
CA VAL A 45 3.98 -1.31 0.52
C VAL A 45 5.05 -0.24 0.39
N LEU A 46 5.88 -0.37 -0.64
CA LEU A 46 6.76 0.69 -1.12
C LEU A 46 6.08 1.40 -2.29
N HIS A 47 5.50 2.56 -2.03
CA HIS A 47 4.75 3.33 -3.02
C HIS A 47 5.61 4.47 -3.59
N ILE A 48 5.82 4.47 -4.91
CA ILE A 48 6.59 5.49 -5.62
C ILE A 48 5.62 6.47 -6.27
N SER A 49 5.56 7.67 -5.71
CA SER A 49 4.60 8.70 -6.08
C SER A 49 5.16 9.79 -7.00
N GLN A 50 6.49 9.98 -7.05
CA GLN A 50 7.14 10.99 -7.91
C GLN A 50 8.51 10.46 -8.36
N GLY A 51 8.51 9.59 -9.36
CA GLY A 51 9.70 8.88 -9.79
C GLY A 51 10.86 9.75 -10.30
N ASP A 52 10.58 10.98 -10.73
CA ASP A 52 11.57 12.00 -11.11
C ASP A 52 12.31 12.61 -9.91
N GLN A 53 11.71 12.56 -8.72
CA GLN A 53 12.31 13.05 -7.47
C GLN A 53 13.02 11.96 -6.67
N VAL A 54 12.83 10.69 -7.05
CA VAL A 54 13.42 9.55 -6.38
C VAL A 54 14.94 9.56 -6.50
N LYS A 55 15.63 9.51 -5.37
CA LYS A 55 17.07 9.22 -5.33
C LYS A 55 17.29 7.71 -5.33
N ILE A 56 17.86 7.18 -6.41
CA ILE A 56 18.09 5.74 -6.60
C ILE A 56 18.81 5.05 -5.42
N PRO A 57 19.85 5.64 -4.78
CA PRO A 57 20.46 5.02 -3.61
C PRO A 57 19.52 4.86 -2.42
N GLN A 58 18.61 5.84 -2.19
CA GLN A 58 17.65 5.78 -1.09
C GLN A 58 16.55 4.75 -1.38
N LEU A 59 16.07 4.68 -2.62
CA LEU A 59 15.10 3.66 -3.04
C LEU A 59 15.67 2.25 -2.87
N ARG A 60 16.94 2.05 -3.27
CA ARG A 60 17.66 0.79 -3.05
C ARG A 60 17.70 0.42 -1.56
N GLN A 61 18.10 1.35 -0.70
CA GLN A 61 18.15 1.12 0.74
C GLN A 61 16.78 0.73 1.32
N ALA A 62 15.70 1.37 0.88
CA ALA A 62 14.36 1.02 1.34
C ALA A 62 13.96 -0.42 0.95
N ILE A 63 14.29 -0.83 -0.28
CA ILE A 63 14.04 -2.21 -0.78
C ILE A 63 14.89 -3.22 0.01
N GLU A 64 16.18 -2.95 0.16
CA GLU A 64 17.10 -3.80 0.94
C GLU A 64 16.66 -3.91 2.41
N HIS A 65 16.06 -2.85 2.96
CA HIS A 65 15.52 -2.89 4.31
C HIS A 65 14.36 -3.88 4.44
N TYR A 66 13.39 -3.91 3.51
CA TYR A 66 12.34 -4.94 3.51
C TYR A 66 12.92 -6.36 3.49
N HIS A 67 13.93 -6.59 2.64
CA HIS A 67 14.62 -7.89 2.60
C HIS A 67 15.32 -8.22 3.92
N SER A 68 15.95 -7.24 4.58
CA SER A 68 16.61 -7.44 5.88
C SER A 68 15.63 -7.80 6.99
N LEU A 69 14.40 -7.29 6.93
CA LEU A 69 13.31 -7.62 7.85
C LEU A 69 12.66 -8.97 7.55
N GLN A 70 13.03 -9.62 6.44
CA GLN A 70 12.40 -10.85 5.91
C GLN A 70 10.88 -10.72 5.74
N GLN A 71 10.38 -9.49 5.51
CA GLN A 71 8.95 -9.25 5.34
C GLN A 71 8.58 -9.37 3.86
N ALA A 72 7.49 -10.07 3.58
CA ALA A 72 6.84 -9.98 2.29
C ALA A 72 6.39 -8.52 2.06
N PHE A 73 6.70 -7.95 0.89
CA PHE A 73 6.36 -6.58 0.53
C PHE A 73 6.07 -6.48 -0.97
N CYS A 74 5.31 -5.44 -1.36
CA CYS A 74 5.08 -5.12 -2.76
C CYS A 74 5.48 -3.67 -3.08
N ILE A 75 5.74 -3.42 -4.36
CA ILE A 75 6.10 -2.10 -4.87
C ILE A 75 4.96 -1.60 -5.73
N TRP A 76 4.44 -0.41 -5.40
CA TRP A 76 3.37 0.22 -6.16
C TRP A 76 3.92 1.44 -6.87
N ILE A 77 3.78 1.48 -8.19
CA ILE A 77 4.25 2.56 -9.03
C ILE A 77 3.36 2.69 -10.26
N THR A 78 2.97 3.91 -10.62
CA THR A 78 2.24 4.12 -11.88
C THR A 78 3.23 4.26 -13.03
N LYS A 79 2.79 3.96 -14.25
CA LYS A 79 3.64 3.99 -15.45
C LYS A 79 4.32 5.36 -15.66
N GLU A 80 3.66 6.45 -15.28
CA GLU A 80 4.19 7.81 -15.44
C GLU A 80 5.36 8.12 -14.49
N HIS A 81 5.40 7.44 -13.33
CA HIS A 81 6.49 7.57 -12.37
C HIS A 81 7.57 6.52 -12.57
N LEU A 82 7.36 5.54 -13.45
CA LEU A 82 8.36 4.53 -13.78
C LEU A 82 9.44 5.12 -14.71
N THR A 83 10.47 5.72 -14.11
CA THR A 83 11.61 6.26 -14.87
C THR A 83 12.61 5.16 -15.26
N THR A 84 13.40 5.39 -16.30
CA THR A 84 14.44 4.44 -16.76
C THR A 84 15.46 4.11 -15.66
N ALA A 85 15.73 5.04 -14.75
CA ALA A 85 16.63 4.82 -13.62
C ALA A 85 16.01 3.83 -12.61
N ILE A 86 14.71 3.95 -12.34
CA ILE A 86 13.96 3.04 -11.48
C ILE A 86 13.83 1.66 -12.14
N GLU A 87 13.51 1.60 -13.44
CA GLU A 87 13.45 0.33 -14.20
C GLU A 87 14.79 -0.40 -14.16
N SER A 88 15.89 0.34 -14.33
CA SER A 88 17.25 -0.21 -14.25
C SER A 88 17.55 -0.77 -12.87
N LEU A 89 17.16 -0.06 -11.80
CA LEU A 89 17.28 -0.55 -10.43
C LEU A 89 16.49 -1.84 -10.21
N PHE A 90 15.21 -1.87 -10.63
CA PHE A 90 14.36 -3.05 -10.49
C PHE A 90 14.92 -4.26 -11.22
N LYS A 91 15.43 -4.06 -12.44
CA LYS A 91 16.09 -5.11 -13.21
C LYS A 91 17.35 -5.65 -12.50
N GLN A 92 18.17 -4.76 -11.93
CA GLN A 92 19.36 -5.15 -11.16
C GLN A 92 19.01 -5.96 -9.91
N LEU A 93 17.92 -5.59 -9.23
CA LEU A 93 17.44 -6.26 -8.03
C LEU A 93 16.58 -7.50 -8.33
N GLY A 94 16.34 -7.84 -9.59
CA GLY A 94 15.49 -8.97 -9.98
C GLY A 94 14.01 -8.78 -9.65
N ILE A 95 13.56 -7.55 -9.41
CA ILE A 95 12.16 -7.20 -9.16
C ILE A 95 11.38 -7.38 -10.47
N LYS A 96 10.25 -8.09 -10.38
CA LYS A 96 9.38 -8.41 -11.52
C LYS A 96 8.01 -7.78 -11.34
N VAL A 97 7.42 -7.38 -12.45
CA VAL A 97 6.01 -6.98 -12.48
C VAL A 97 5.17 -8.24 -12.25
N GLN A 98 4.34 -8.20 -11.20
CA GLN A 98 3.41 -9.29 -10.89
C GLN A 98 2.01 -9.02 -11.46
N ASN A 99 1.55 -7.77 -11.41
CA ASN A 99 0.22 -7.37 -11.85
C ASN A 99 0.20 -5.89 -12.29
N SER A 100 -0.83 -5.51 -13.04
CA SER A 100 -1.11 -4.13 -13.44
C SER A 100 -2.62 -3.91 -13.41
N GLU A 101 -3.10 -3.07 -12.50
CA GLU A 101 -4.53 -2.82 -12.31
C GLU A 101 -4.87 -1.34 -12.44
N THR A 102 -6.12 -1.06 -12.81
CA THR A 102 -6.68 0.27 -12.67
C THR A 102 -6.89 0.55 -11.18
N GLY A 103 -6.07 1.42 -10.60
CA GLY A 103 -6.19 1.77 -9.18
C GLY A 103 -7.58 2.30 -8.83
N MET A 104 -8.12 1.87 -7.69
CA MET A 104 -9.39 2.40 -7.18
C MET A 104 -9.23 3.86 -6.78
N VAL A 105 -10.10 4.72 -7.31
CA VAL A 105 -10.15 6.14 -6.98
C VAL A 105 -11.50 6.44 -6.35
N LEU A 106 -11.46 7.03 -5.16
CA LEU A 106 -12.62 7.64 -4.52
C LEU A 106 -12.32 9.12 -4.29
N GLN A 107 -13.20 9.99 -4.77
CA GLN A 107 -13.19 11.40 -4.43
C GLN A 107 -14.34 11.67 -3.46
N LEU A 108 -14.01 11.82 -2.17
CA LEU A 108 -15.02 11.93 -1.11
C LEU A 108 -16.01 13.08 -1.32
N SER A 109 -15.57 14.20 -1.91
CA SER A 109 -16.45 15.34 -2.22
C SER A 109 -17.49 15.04 -3.29
N GLU A 110 -17.23 14.03 -4.13
CA GLU A 110 -18.12 13.58 -5.21
C GLU A 110 -18.85 12.29 -4.83
N PHE A 111 -18.52 11.72 -3.67
CA PHE A 111 -19.17 10.53 -3.15
C PHE A 111 -20.49 10.91 -2.50
N ALA A 112 -21.59 10.64 -3.19
CA ALA A 112 -22.91 10.64 -2.60
C ALA A 112 -23.22 9.24 -2.07
N SER A 113 -23.22 9.07 -0.75
CA SER A 113 -23.74 7.85 -0.15
C SER A 113 -25.24 7.79 -0.39
N THR A 114 -25.72 6.85 -1.19
CA THR A 114 -27.10 6.38 -1.03
C THR A 114 -27.14 5.65 0.31
N ALA A 115 -28.09 6.02 1.17
CA ALA A 115 -28.32 5.29 2.41
C ALA A 115 -28.73 3.85 2.05
N MET A 116 -27.76 2.95 1.97
CA MET A 116 -28.04 1.53 1.96
C MET A 116 -28.38 1.13 3.39
N GLN A 117 -29.59 0.64 3.63
CA GLN A 117 -29.82 -0.19 4.80
C GLN A 117 -28.86 -1.36 4.69
N LEU A 118 -27.86 -1.40 5.58
CA LEU A 118 -27.11 -2.62 5.83
C LEU A 118 -28.15 -3.65 6.23
N ASN A 119 -28.35 -4.68 5.42
CA ASN A 119 -29.18 -5.81 5.82
C ASN A 119 -28.37 -6.55 6.89
N PRO A 120 -28.72 -6.45 8.19
CA PRO A 120 -27.88 -6.95 9.27
C PRO A 120 -28.00 -8.46 9.43
N ASP A 121 -28.59 -9.16 8.45
CA ASP A 121 -28.75 -10.60 8.47
C ASP A 121 -27.40 -11.30 8.20
N TYR A 122 -26.57 -11.30 9.24
CA TYR A 122 -25.34 -12.09 9.32
C TYR A 122 -25.60 -13.56 9.68
N SER A 123 -26.85 -14.05 9.57
CA SER A 123 -27.17 -15.46 9.90
C SER A 123 -26.36 -16.46 9.09
N CYS A 124 -25.88 -16.09 7.90
CA CYS A 124 -24.97 -16.90 7.09
C CYS A 124 -23.54 -17.01 7.68
N PHE A 125 -23.13 -16.12 8.59
CA PHE A 125 -21.84 -16.17 9.30
C PHE A 125 -21.93 -16.77 10.70
N ASN A 126 -23.13 -17.10 11.17
CA ASN A 126 -23.40 -17.55 12.54
C ASN A 126 -22.58 -18.79 12.98
N PRO A 127 -22.27 -19.78 12.11
CA PRO A 127 -21.41 -20.91 12.51
C PRO A 127 -19.96 -20.48 12.85
N LEU A 128 -19.43 -19.46 12.18
CA LEU A 128 -18.06 -19.00 12.34
C LEU A 128 -17.88 -18.04 13.53
N LEU A 129 -18.94 -17.30 13.89
CA LEU A 129 -18.93 -16.39 15.03
C LEU A 129 -19.12 -17.13 16.38
N ALA A 130 -19.85 -18.25 16.38
CA ALA A 130 -19.98 -19.10 17.57
C ALA A 130 -18.63 -19.74 17.96
N ALA A 131 -17.84 -20.20 16.99
CA ALA A 131 -16.55 -20.88 17.23
C ALA A 131 -15.43 -19.97 17.78
N ARG A 132 -15.56 -18.63 17.68
CA ARG A 132 -14.57 -17.67 18.17
C ARG A 132 -14.81 -17.20 19.61
N ARG A 133 -15.96 -17.50 20.22
CA ARG A 133 -16.26 -17.11 21.61
C ARG A 133 -15.79 -18.12 22.66
N GLU A 134 -15.22 -19.25 22.23
CA GLU A 134 -14.77 -20.34 23.11
C GLU A 134 -13.23 -20.52 23.15
N LYS A 135 -12.46 -19.47 22.86
CA LYS A 135 -11.00 -19.48 23.06
C LYS A 135 -10.53 -18.27 23.86
#